data_AF-A0A532V123-F1
#
_entry.id   AF-A0A532V123-F1
#
_cell.length_a   1.000
_cell.length_b   1.000
_cell.length_c   1.000
_cell.angle_alpha   90.00
_cell.angle_beta   90.00
_cell.angle_gamma   90.00
#
_symmetry.space_group_name_H-M   'P 1'
#
loop_
_entity.id
_entity.type
_entity.pdbx_description
1 polymer ?
#
loop_
_entity_poly.entity_id
_entity_poly.type
_entity_poly.pdbx_seq_one_letter_code
_entity_poly.pdbx_strand_id
1 'polypeptide(L)' 'MFCISRLILKERKKALSKRRRIEAKFGEAKTHHRMARARYRGRCRVAIQVFMTFMVMNLKRMVKLLEIKQDSVSLALPSG' A
#
# COMPACT_ATOMS: atom_id res chain seq x y z
N MET A 1 35.22 -6.53 13.64
CA MET A 1 34.11 -7.52 13.55
C MET A 1 32.78 -6.99 14.09
N PHE A 2 32.74 -6.29 15.24
CA PHE A 2 31.48 -5.78 15.85
C PHE A 2 30.70 -4.76 15.01
N CYS A 3 31.38 -3.88 14.26
CA CYS A 3 30.72 -2.82 13.49
C CYS A 3 29.94 -3.35 12.26
N ILE A 4 30.46 -4.39 11.61
CA ILE A 4 29.83 -5.03 10.44
C ILE A 4 28.54 -5.75 10.84
N SER A 5 28.54 -6.51 11.95
CA SER A 5 27.33 -7.15 12.47
C SER A 5 26.23 -6.15 12.82
N ARG A 6 26.60 -4.96 13.31
CA ARG A 6 25.65 -3.89 13.64
C ARG A 6 24.99 -3.29 12.39
N LEU A 7 25.75 -3.11 11.31
CA LEU A 7 25.24 -2.64 10.02
C LEU A 7 24.27 -3.66 9.40
N ILE A 8 24.62 -4.95 9.38
CA ILE A 8 23.74 -6.03 8.86
C ILE A 8 22.42 -6.10 9.64
N LEU A 9 22.47 -5.98 10.97
CA LEU A 9 21.27 -5.95 11.81
C LEU A 9 20.38 -4.73 11.52
N LYS A 10 20.97 -3.56 11.26
CA LYS A 10 20.25 -2.34 10.92
C LYS A 10 19.58 -2.45 9.54
N GLU A 11 20.29 -2.98 8.55
CA GLU A 11 19.77 -3.28 7.20
C GLU A 11 18.60 -4.27 7.26
N ARG A 12 18.77 -5.37 8.00
CA ARG A 12 17.71 -6.38 8.22
C ARG A 12 16.47 -5.78 8.87
N LYS A 13 16.62 -4.96 9.93
CA LYS A 13 15.49 -4.29 10.59
C LYS A 13 14.74 -3.37 9.62
N LYS A 14 15.44 -2.61 8.78
CA LYS A 14 14.82 -1.78 7.73
C LYS A 14 14.05 -2.63 6.71
N ALA A 15 14.61 -3.75 6.26
CA ALA A 15 13.96 -4.66 5.32
C ALA A 15 12.67 -5.28 5.91
N LEU A 16 12.71 -5.70 7.18
CA LEU A 16 11.54 -6.22 7.89
C LEU A 16 10.44 -5.17 8.04
N SER A 17 10.80 -3.91 8.33
CA SER A 17 9.84 -2.80 8.39
C SER A 17 9.14 -2.56 7.05
N LYS A 18 9.88 -2.63 5.94
CA LYS A 18 9.31 -2.52 4.59
C LYS A 18 8.35 -3.68 4.30
N ARG A 19 8.72 -4.92 4.64
CA ARG A 19 7.87 -6.11 4.46
C ARG A 19 6.53 -5.99 5.20
N ARG A 20 6.55 -5.53 6.45
CA ARG A 20 5.33 -5.34 7.24
C ARG A 20 4.31 -4.44 6.54
N ARG A 21 4.77 -3.33 5.94
CA ARG A 21 3.89 -2.41 5.20
C ARG A 21 3.30 -3.06 3.95
N ILE A 22 4.11 -3.85 3.25
CA ILE A 22 3.72 -4.58 2.05
C ILE A 22 2.66 -5.63 2.39
N GLU A 23 2.92 -6.47 3.39
CA GLU A 23 2.02 -7.53 3.85
C GLU A 23 0.66 -6.99 4.30
N ALA A 24 0.62 -5.83 4.97
CA ALA A 24 -0.63 -5.17 5.34
C ALA A 24 -1.48 -4.82 4.10
N LYS A 25 -0.86 -4.26 3.05
CA LYS A 25 -1.55 -3.93 1.79
C LYS A 25 -2.02 -5.18 1.04
N PHE A 26 -1.23 -6.24 1.03
CA PHE A 26 -1.64 -7.53 0.48
C PHE A 26 -2.79 -8.16 1.28
N GLY A 27 -2.83 -8.00 2.60
CA GLY A 27 -3.93 -8.42 3.47
C GLY A 27 -5.24 -7.71 3.10
N GLU A 28 -5.19 -6.38 2.99
CA GLU A 28 -6.34 -5.56 2.54
C GLU A 28 -6.87 -6.02 1.17
N ALA A 29 -5.95 -6.29 0.23
CA ALA A 29 -6.32 -6.79 -1.10
C ALA A 29 -6.97 -8.18 -1.07
N LYS A 30 -6.54 -9.08 -0.19
CA LYS A 30 -7.14 -10.41 -0.05
C LYS A 30 -8.54 -10.33 0.56
N THR A 31 -8.72 -9.53 1.61
CA THR A 31 -9.99 -9.40 2.35
C THR A 31 -11.03 -8.62 1.56
N HIS A 32 -10.70 -7.41 1.09
CA HIS A 32 -11.68 -6.49 0.50
C HIS A 32 -11.77 -6.60 -1.03
N HIS A 33 -10.70 -7.02 -1.70
CA HIS A 33 -10.64 -7.09 -3.16
C HIS A 33 -10.66 -8.52 -3.72
N ARG A 34 -11.01 -9.51 -2.88
CA ARG A 34 -11.17 -10.93 -3.25
C ARG A 34 -9.95 -11.52 -3.97
N MET A 35 -8.75 -11.01 -3.70
CA MET A 35 -7.49 -11.54 -4.25
C MET A 35 -7.05 -12.86 -3.58
N ALA A 36 -7.84 -13.41 -2.65
CA ALA A 36 -7.56 -14.70 -2.03
C ALA A 36 -7.64 -15.88 -3.03
N ARG A 37 -8.40 -15.73 -4.12
CA ARG A 37 -8.54 -16.74 -5.18
C ARG A 37 -8.30 -16.09 -6.54
N ALA A 38 -7.61 -16.80 -7.43
CA ALA A 38 -7.52 -16.42 -8.83
C ALA A 38 -8.90 -16.63 -9.49
N ARG A 39 -9.56 -15.55 -9.91
CA ARG A 39 -10.87 -15.65 -10.57
C ARG A 39 -10.72 -16.18 -12.01
N TYR A 40 -9.62 -15.84 -12.66
CA TYR A 40 -9.35 -16.20 -14.04
C TYR A 40 -8.37 -17.37 -14.16
N ARG A 41 -8.51 -18.15 -15.23
CA ARG A 41 -7.55 -19.18 -15.63
C ARG A 41 -6.48 -18.58 -16.53
N GLY A 42 -5.22 -18.96 -16.30
CA GLY A 42 -4.06 -18.49 -17.06
C GLY A 42 -3.36 -17.28 -16.43
N ARG A 43 -2.02 -17.27 -16.49
CA ARG A 43 -1.16 -16.29 -15.80
C ARG A 43 -1.43 -14.85 -16.25
N CYS A 44 -1.64 -14.62 -17.55
CA CYS A 44 -1.86 -13.27 -18.09
C CYS A 44 -3.13 -12.63 -17.54
N ARG A 45 -4.23 -13.39 -17.46
CA ARG A 45 -5.52 -12.86 -16.97
C ARG A 45 -5.49 -12.60 -15.46
N VAL A 46 -4.80 -13.46 -14.70
CA VAL A 46 -4.56 -13.23 -13.27
C VAL A 46 -3.67 -12.00 -13.05
N ALA A 47 -2.65 -11.81 -13.88
CA ALA A 47 -1.82 -10.60 -13.80
C ALA A 47 -2.66 -9.33 -14.00
N ILE A 48 -3.53 -9.29 -15.02
CA ILE A 48 -4.45 -8.17 -15.25
C ILE A 48 -5.35 -7.95 -14.02
N GLN A 49 -5.94 -9.00 -13.45
CA GLN A 49 -6.76 -8.90 -12.23
C GLN A 49 -6.00 -8.23 -11.08
N VAL A 50 -4.74 -8.65 -10.87
CA VAL A 50 -3.89 -8.13 -9.80
C VAL A 50 -3.52 -6.67 -10.07
N PHE A 51 -3.07 -6.34 -11.28
CA PHE A 51 -2.70 -4.97 -11.65
C PHE A 51 -3.87 -4.00 -11.52
N MET A 52 -5.04 -4.34 -12.04
CA MET A 52 -6.24 -3.49 -11.94
C MET A 52 -6.62 -3.25 -10.48
N THR A 53 -6.53 -4.27 -9.64
CA THR A 53 -6.84 -4.15 -8.21
C THR A 53 -5.89 -3.18 -7.50
N PHE A 54 -4.59 -3.32 -7.73
CA PHE A 54 -3.61 -2.42 -7.14
C PHE A 54 -3.71 -0.99 -7.66
N MET A 55 -4.02 -0.79 -8.94
CA MET A 55 -4.28 0.54 -9.48
C MET A 55 -5.45 1.21 -8.74
N VAL A 56 -6.59 0.53 -8.57
CA VAL A 56 -7.74 1.06 -7.84
C VAL A 56 -7.40 1.39 -6.38
N MET A 57 -6.65 0.52 -5.69
CA MET A 57 -6.23 0.78 -4.30
C MET A 57 -5.34 2.03 -4.19
N ASN A 58 -4.45 2.25 -5.15
CA ASN A 58 -3.62 3.45 -5.20
C ASN A 58 -4.45 4.71 -5.52
N LEU A 59 -5.39 4.62 -6.47
CA LEU A 59 -6.29 5.73 -6.80
C LEU A 59 -7.15 6.15 -5.61
N LYS A 60 -7.75 5.18 -4.88
CA LYS A 60 -8.51 5.47 -3.65
C LYS A 60 -7.66 6.21 -2.61
N ARG A 61 -6.39 5.84 -2.49
CA ARG A 61 -5.45 6.52 -1.59
C ARG A 61 -5.16 7.95 -2.05
N MET A 62 -4.98 8.18 -3.35
CA MET A 62 -4.74 9.52 -3.90
C MET A 62 -5.94 10.44 -3.66
N VAL A 63 -7.16 9.96 -3.95
CA VAL A 63 -8.39 10.71 -3.71
C VAL A 63 -8.51 11.10 -2.24
N LYS A 64 -8.32 10.16 -1.31
CA LYS A 64 -8.35 10.45 0.14
C LYS A 64 -7.31 11.49 0.56
N LEU A 65 -6.12 11.51 -0.05
CA LEU A 65 -5.11 12.53 0.25
C LEU A 65 -5.51 13.91 -0.28
N LEU A 66 -6.18 13.96 -1.43
CA LEU A 66 -6.71 15.20 -2.00
C LEU A 66 -7.88 15.74 -1.18
N GLU A 67 -8.80 14.88 -0.72
CA GLU A 67 -9.90 15.25 0.18
C GLU A 67 -9.37 15.86 1.48
N ILE A 68 -8.44 15.18 2.17
CA ILE A 68 -7.81 15.72 3.40
C ILE A 68 -7.15 17.09 3.15
N LYS A 69 -6.52 17.26 1.98
CA LYS A 69 -5.93 18.55 1.61
C LYS A 69 -7.02 19.62 1.42
N GLN A 70 -8.11 19.29 0.74
CA GLN A 70 -9.26 20.19 0.55
C GLN A 70 -9.86 20.60 1.92
N ASP A 71 -10.05 19.64 2.81
CA ASP A 71 -10.61 19.85 4.15
C ASP A 71 -9.72 20.75 5.02
N SER A 72 -8.40 20.61 4.89
CA SER A 72 -7.45 21.49 5.59
C SER A 72 -7.47 22.93 5.07
N VAL A 73 -7.82 23.13 3.79
CA VAL A 73 -7.96 24.47 3.21
C VAL A 73 -9.27 25.11 3.64
N SER A 74 -10.37 24.36 3.70
CA SER A 74 -11.66 24.88 4.18
C SER A 74 -11.68 25.16 5.68
N LEU A 75 -10.92 24.44 6.51
CA LEU A 75 -10.74 24.76 7.94
C LEU A 75 -9.85 26.00 8.20
N ALA A 76 -8.99 26.38 7.25
CA ALA A 76 -8.07 27.52 7.39
C ALA A 76 -8.66 28.86 6.93
N LEU A 77 -9.85 28.87 6.31
CA LEU A 77 -10.56 30.09 5.94
C LEU A 77 -11.76 30.26 6.87
N PRO A 78 -11.74 31.24 7.80
CA PRO A 78 -12.95 31.60 8.52
C PRO A 78 -13.95 32.16 7.52
N SER A 79 -15.10 31.50 7.42
CA SER A 79 -16.31 32.10 6.85
C SER A 79 -16.62 33.33 7.69
N GLY A 80 -16.38 34.51 7.10
CA GLY A 80 -16.91 35.77 7.59
C GLY A 80 -18.43 35.82 7.53
#